data_AF-A0A8H6WEV5-F1
#
_entry.id   AF-A0A8H6WEV5-F1
#
_cell.length_a   1.000
_cell.length_b   1.000
_cell.length_c   1.000
_cell.angle_alpha   90.00
_cell.angle_beta   90.00
_cell.angle_gamma   90.00
#
_symmetry.space_group_name_H-M   'P 1'
#
loop_
_entity.id
_entity.type
_entity.pdbx_description
1 polymer ?
#
loop_
_entity_poly.entity_id
_entity_poly.type
_entity_poly.pdbx_seq_one_letter_code
_entity_poly.pdbx_strand_id
1 'polypeptide(L)'
;MDRDLFIERLEAFCTSSVRTFAARENRSFDETHQLVAEYYSRSLFSSEHSTSQDRAVQIKTILSDTSRMLESLGSTVGVESFVLAVDPSDDSQPSFLGGTTVGKEYWRGLRGGGDAGAKAFKSHCVKTQSHNPSSAAAAKSNPTNARTVKSDLYEAVRKALRTASGVSNAEMKWTNPSLLNIYGVRLVGWPPSIPSQNPSSLKADQNKQLLEAVEKGTLHFVRTILTNEGEPAPPAEEQSNFEWAIEYDDPSMSPNDEDRPGPAKRARPDS
;
A
#
# COMPACT_ATOMS: atom_id res chain seq x y z
N MET A 1 25.71 -40.16 -15.23
CA MET A 1 25.51 -39.22 -16.35
C MET A 1 25.78 -37.83 -15.81
N ASP A 2 26.53 -37.03 -16.55
CA ASP A 2 26.85 -35.67 -16.15
C ASP A 2 25.58 -34.81 -16.12
N ARG A 3 25.37 -34.04 -15.05
CA ARG A 3 24.16 -33.22 -14.86
C ARG A 3 24.07 -32.14 -15.94
N ASP A 4 25.21 -31.59 -16.31
CA ASP A 4 25.30 -30.47 -17.25
C ASP A 4 24.95 -30.94 -18.68
N LEU A 5 25.44 -32.12 -19.08
CA LEU A 5 25.11 -32.75 -20.37
C LEU A 5 23.62 -33.17 -20.47
N PHE A 6 22.95 -33.37 -19.33
CA PHE A 6 21.50 -33.62 -19.31
C PHE A 6 20.72 -32.33 -19.54
N ILE A 7 21.13 -31.22 -18.92
CA ILE A 7 20.50 -29.90 -19.10
C ILE A 7 20.68 -29.40 -20.54
N GLU A 8 21.86 -29.52 -21.13
CA GLU A 8 22.10 -29.13 -22.53
C GLU A 8 21.20 -29.91 -23.51
N ARG A 9 21.04 -31.23 -23.29
CA ARG A 9 20.13 -32.05 -24.11
C ARG A 9 18.66 -31.74 -23.86
N LEU A 10 18.32 -31.34 -22.63
CA LEU A 10 16.97 -30.90 -22.27
C LEU A 10 16.63 -29.59 -22.99
N GLU A 11 17.53 -28.61 -22.99
CA GLU A 11 17.38 -27.34 -23.71
C GLU A 11 17.12 -27.55 -25.20
N ALA A 12 17.88 -28.44 -25.84
CA ALA A 12 17.72 -28.76 -27.26
C ALA A 12 16.38 -29.43 -27.60
N PHE A 13 15.70 -30.05 -26.62
CA PHE A 13 14.52 -30.90 -26.84
C PHE A 13 13.21 -30.33 -26.26
N CYS A 14 13.30 -29.32 -25.38
CA CYS A 14 12.19 -28.81 -24.55
C CYS A 14 11.01 -28.18 -25.33
N THR A 15 11.09 -28.08 -26.66
CA THR A 15 10.03 -27.48 -27.48
C THR A 15 8.88 -28.43 -27.81
N SER A 16 9.01 -29.76 -27.60
CA SER A 16 8.05 -30.73 -28.14
C SER A 16 7.30 -31.61 -27.12
N SER A 17 7.95 -32.15 -26.08
CA SER A 17 7.28 -32.89 -24.98
C SER A 17 8.26 -33.35 -23.89
N VAL A 18 8.08 -32.86 -22.67
CA VAL A 18 8.85 -33.28 -21.47
C VAL A 18 8.69 -34.79 -21.20
N ARG A 19 7.51 -35.35 -21.47
CA ARG A 19 7.22 -36.77 -21.25
C ARG A 19 7.98 -37.67 -22.23
N THR A 20 8.12 -37.24 -23.48
CA THR A 20 8.90 -37.96 -24.49
C THR A 20 10.40 -37.90 -24.18
N PHE A 21 10.88 -36.75 -23.69
CA PHE A 21 12.27 -36.60 -23.25
C PHE A 21 12.61 -37.50 -22.06
N ALA A 22 11.76 -37.52 -21.02
CA ALA A 22 11.95 -38.37 -19.85
C ALA A 22 12.05 -39.87 -20.22
N ALA A 23 11.18 -40.33 -21.12
CA ALA A 23 11.21 -41.71 -21.62
C ALA A 23 12.50 -42.02 -22.39
N ARG A 24 13.01 -41.08 -23.20
CA ARG A 24 14.24 -41.26 -23.98
C ARG A 24 15.49 -41.30 -23.09
N GLU A 25 15.53 -40.49 -22.05
CA GLU A 25 16.65 -40.43 -21.09
C GLU A 25 16.53 -41.48 -19.97
N ASN A 26 15.51 -42.34 -20.03
CA ASN A 26 15.23 -43.40 -19.05
C ASN A 26 15.14 -42.85 -17.61
N ARG A 27 14.48 -41.70 -17.44
CA ARG A 27 14.22 -41.05 -16.14
C ARG A 27 12.72 -40.99 -15.85
N SER A 28 12.38 -40.81 -14.58
CA SER A 28 10.99 -40.58 -14.19
C SER A 28 10.50 -39.24 -14.75
N PHE A 29 9.20 -39.19 -15.06
CA PHE A 29 8.57 -37.97 -15.55
C PHE A 29 8.64 -36.85 -14.50
N ASP A 30 8.36 -37.18 -13.23
CA ASP A 30 8.32 -36.20 -12.15
C ASP A 30 9.68 -35.55 -11.88
N GLU A 31 10.76 -36.33 -11.85
CA GLU A 31 12.13 -35.81 -11.71
C GLU A 31 12.50 -34.89 -12.89
N THR A 32 12.18 -35.33 -14.12
CA THR A 32 12.43 -34.52 -15.32
C THR A 32 11.65 -33.22 -15.30
N HIS A 33 10.38 -33.27 -14.89
CA HIS A 33 9.51 -32.10 -14.78
C HIS A 33 10.01 -31.10 -13.73
N GLN A 34 10.49 -31.59 -12.58
CA GLN A 34 11.06 -30.75 -11.54
C GLN A 34 12.34 -30.06 -12.01
N LEU A 35 13.22 -30.78 -12.72
CA LEU A 35 14.45 -30.21 -13.30
C LEU A 35 14.13 -29.16 -14.37
N VAL A 36 13.12 -29.39 -15.20
CA VAL A 36 12.63 -28.40 -16.18
C VAL A 36 12.12 -27.14 -15.47
N ALA A 37 11.29 -27.29 -14.43
CA ALA A 37 10.75 -26.17 -13.68
C ALA A 37 11.87 -25.37 -12.97
N GLU A 38 12.84 -26.06 -12.36
CA GLU A 38 14.02 -25.45 -11.75
C GLU A 38 14.85 -24.69 -12.79
N TYR A 39 15.10 -25.31 -13.95
CA TYR A 39 15.83 -24.69 -15.06
C TYR A 39 15.14 -23.42 -15.56
N TYR A 40 13.83 -23.47 -15.85
CA TYR A 40 13.09 -22.28 -16.30
C TYR A 40 13.06 -21.19 -15.23
N SER A 41 12.91 -21.57 -13.96
CA SER A 41 12.97 -20.61 -12.86
C SER A 41 14.34 -19.94 -12.80
N ARG A 42 15.43 -20.72 -12.85
CA ARG A 42 16.79 -20.15 -12.91
C ARG A 42 16.97 -19.26 -14.12
N SER A 43 16.57 -19.68 -15.32
CA SER A 43 16.68 -18.87 -16.53
C SER A 43 15.88 -17.56 -16.46
N LEU A 44 14.69 -17.59 -15.85
CA LEU A 44 13.86 -16.39 -15.65
C LEU A 44 14.47 -15.42 -14.62
N PHE A 45 15.22 -15.94 -13.64
CA PHE A 45 15.75 -15.15 -12.53
C PHE A 45 17.27 -14.91 -12.57
N SER A 46 18.01 -15.56 -13.46
CA SER A 46 19.45 -15.38 -13.66
C SER A 46 19.70 -14.07 -14.43
N SER A 47 19.69 -12.98 -13.67
CA SER A 47 20.04 -11.63 -14.11
C SER A 47 21.56 -11.46 -14.20
N GLU A 48 22.29 -12.31 -14.94
CA GLU A 48 23.76 -12.27 -14.89
C GLU A 48 24.44 -11.32 -15.90
N HIS A 49 23.83 -10.91 -17.02
CA HIS A 49 24.60 -10.17 -18.06
C HIS A 49 23.92 -9.04 -18.83
N SER A 50 22.73 -8.56 -18.43
CA SER A 50 22.11 -7.44 -19.15
C SER A 50 22.72 -6.11 -18.72
N THR A 51 23.22 -5.30 -19.66
CA THR A 51 23.54 -3.90 -19.39
C THR A 51 22.28 -3.15 -18.90
N SER A 52 22.43 -1.98 -18.27
CA SER A 52 21.27 -1.22 -17.75
C SER A 52 20.21 -0.95 -18.84
N GLN A 53 20.65 -0.77 -20.08
CA GLN A 53 19.77 -0.55 -21.23
C GLN A 53 19.04 -1.85 -21.66
N ASP A 54 19.74 -2.99 -21.66
CA ASP A 54 19.13 -4.30 -21.95
C ASP A 54 18.10 -4.68 -20.90
N ARG A 55 18.37 -4.34 -19.63
CA ARG A 55 17.45 -4.59 -18.53
C ARG A 55 16.13 -3.84 -18.69
N ALA A 56 16.16 -2.56 -19.06
CA ALA A 56 14.93 -1.79 -19.27
C ALA A 56 14.07 -2.37 -20.40
N VAL A 57 14.71 -2.80 -21.49
CA VAL A 57 14.05 -3.48 -22.60
C VAL A 57 13.44 -4.82 -22.15
N GLN A 58 14.20 -5.63 -21.41
CA GLN A 58 13.74 -6.91 -20.89
C GLN A 58 12.54 -6.75 -19.95
N ILE A 59 12.60 -5.81 -19.01
CA ILE A 59 11.48 -5.49 -18.11
C ILE A 59 10.24 -5.11 -18.92
N LYS A 60 10.40 -4.25 -19.92
CA LYS A 60 9.28 -3.82 -20.77
C LYS A 60 8.68 -4.98 -21.56
N THR A 61 9.50 -5.89 -22.07
CA THR A 61 9.04 -7.12 -22.75
C THR A 61 8.22 -7.98 -21.80
N ILE A 62 8.75 -8.30 -20.62
CA ILE A 62 8.06 -9.13 -19.60
C ILE A 62 6.72 -8.50 -19.20
N LEU A 63 6.70 -7.19 -18.93
CA LEU A 63 5.49 -6.48 -18.55
C LEU A 63 4.45 -6.48 -19.68
N SER A 64 4.90 -6.32 -20.94
CA SER A 64 4.03 -6.37 -22.11
C SER A 64 3.44 -7.77 -22.32
N ASP A 65 4.25 -8.82 -22.17
CA ASP A 65 3.81 -10.21 -22.30
C ASP A 65 2.83 -10.58 -21.18
N THR A 66 3.11 -10.15 -19.94
CA THR A 66 2.21 -10.30 -18.80
C THR A 66 0.86 -9.63 -19.09
N SER A 67 0.87 -8.40 -19.62
CA SER A 67 -0.37 -7.71 -20.00
C SER A 67 -1.14 -8.47 -21.07
N ARG A 68 -0.48 -9.05 -22.07
CA ARG A 68 -1.14 -9.86 -23.11
C ARG A 68 -1.75 -11.14 -22.55
N MET A 69 -1.05 -11.82 -21.64
CA MET A 69 -1.56 -13.00 -20.96
C MET A 69 -2.82 -12.68 -20.14
N LEU A 70 -2.81 -11.58 -19.39
CA LEU A 70 -3.96 -11.13 -18.61
C LEU A 70 -5.16 -10.75 -19.49
N GLU A 71 -4.94 -10.11 -20.64
CA GLU A 71 -6.01 -9.81 -21.60
C GLU A 71 -6.60 -11.10 -22.21
N SER A 72 -5.75 -12.08 -22.53
CA SER A 72 -6.19 -13.41 -23.02
C SER A 72 -6.98 -14.17 -21.94
N LEU A 73 -6.55 -14.09 -20.68
CA LEU A 73 -7.25 -14.69 -19.55
C LEU A 73 -8.64 -14.03 -19.35
N GLY A 74 -8.72 -12.71 -19.47
CA GLY A 74 -9.99 -11.99 -19.46
C GLY A 74 -10.91 -12.44 -20.60
N SER A 75 -10.38 -12.60 -21.81
CA SER A 75 -11.15 -13.03 -22.98
C SER A 75 -11.64 -14.48 -22.89
N THR A 76 -10.89 -15.36 -22.21
CA THR A 76 -11.19 -16.80 -22.14
C THR A 76 -12.03 -17.19 -20.92
N VAL A 77 -11.80 -16.55 -19.78
CA VAL A 77 -12.41 -16.92 -18.48
C VAL A 77 -13.28 -15.79 -17.92
N GLY A 78 -13.27 -14.60 -18.53
CA GLY A 78 -14.01 -13.44 -18.03
C GLY A 78 -13.39 -12.81 -16.77
N VAL A 79 -12.10 -13.07 -16.51
CA VAL A 79 -11.39 -12.53 -15.35
C VAL A 79 -10.81 -11.16 -15.67
N GLU A 80 -11.36 -10.12 -15.06
CA GLU A 80 -10.84 -8.76 -15.18
C GLU A 80 -9.65 -8.55 -14.23
N SER A 81 -8.59 -7.94 -14.75
CA SER A 81 -7.35 -7.73 -14.01
C SER A 81 -6.57 -6.51 -14.52
N PHE A 82 -5.78 -5.90 -13.65
CA PHE A 82 -4.78 -4.91 -14.03
C PHE A 82 -3.49 -5.12 -13.26
N VAL A 83 -2.38 -4.64 -13.82
CA VAL A 83 -1.06 -4.65 -13.18
C VAL A 83 -0.43 -3.27 -13.32
N LEU A 84 0.05 -2.73 -12.19
CA LEU A 84 0.82 -1.49 -12.15
C LEU A 84 2.27 -1.82 -11.78
N ALA A 85 3.22 -1.37 -12.59
CA ALA A 85 4.64 -1.46 -12.30
C ALA A 85 5.29 -0.08 -12.38
N VAL A 86 6.14 0.23 -11.40
CA VAL A 86 6.91 1.48 -11.32
C VAL A 86 8.37 1.15 -11.11
N ASP A 87 9.26 1.81 -11.84
CA ASP A 87 10.70 1.78 -11.55
C ASP A 87 11.05 3.00 -10.70
N PRO A 88 11.39 2.84 -9.40
CA PRO A 88 11.79 3.97 -8.56
C PRO A 88 13.18 4.52 -8.90
N SER A 89 13.98 3.80 -9.69
CA SER A 89 15.38 4.15 -9.97
C SER A 89 15.50 5.13 -11.14
N ASP A 90 14.52 5.13 -12.06
CA ASP A 90 14.54 5.93 -13.28
C ASP A 90 13.33 6.89 -13.29
N ASP A 91 13.59 8.19 -13.10
CA ASP A 91 12.52 9.21 -13.12
C ASP A 91 12.01 9.52 -14.53
N SER A 92 12.77 9.18 -15.57
CA SER A 92 12.43 9.45 -16.96
C SER A 92 11.41 8.46 -17.54
N GLN A 93 11.36 7.23 -16.99
CA GLN A 93 10.44 6.20 -17.45
C GLN A 93 9.03 6.41 -16.84
N PRO A 94 7.98 6.44 -17.68
CA PRO A 94 6.62 6.42 -17.18
C PRO A 94 6.31 5.07 -16.53
N SER A 95 5.39 5.07 -15.57
CA SER A 95 4.86 3.84 -14.98
C SER A 95 4.18 2.97 -16.04
N PHE A 96 4.33 1.65 -15.91
CA PHE A 96 3.64 0.70 -16.76
C PHE A 96 2.29 0.30 -16.15
N LEU A 97 1.23 0.39 -16.95
CA LEU A 97 -0.10 -0.09 -16.60
C LEU A 97 -0.55 -1.10 -17.67
N GLY A 98 -0.70 -2.36 -17.25
CA GLY A 98 -1.13 -3.47 -18.10
C GLY A 98 -2.34 -4.21 -17.53
N GLY A 99 -2.67 -5.33 -18.16
CA GLY A 99 -3.84 -6.16 -17.85
C GLY A 99 -5.00 -5.90 -18.82
N THR A 100 -6.17 -6.40 -18.46
CA THR A 100 -7.43 -6.29 -19.23
C THR A 100 -7.84 -4.84 -19.47
N THR A 101 -8.57 -4.60 -20.56
CA THR A 101 -9.10 -3.27 -20.89
C THR A 101 -9.97 -2.70 -19.76
N VAL A 102 -10.91 -3.48 -19.22
CA VAL A 102 -11.79 -3.05 -18.12
C VAL A 102 -10.99 -2.74 -16.85
N GLY A 103 -10.04 -3.62 -16.46
CA GLY A 103 -9.21 -3.40 -15.29
C GLY A 103 -8.37 -2.12 -15.37
N LYS A 104 -7.78 -1.84 -16.53
CA LYS A 104 -6.99 -0.61 -16.76
C LYS A 104 -7.86 0.64 -16.67
N GLU A 105 -9.05 0.62 -17.24
CA GLU A 105 -9.99 1.74 -17.20
C GLU A 105 -10.53 2.00 -15.80
N TYR A 106 -10.89 0.93 -15.07
CA TYR A 106 -11.29 1.02 -13.67
C TYR A 106 -10.21 1.72 -12.83
N TRP A 107 -8.94 1.30 -12.95
CA TRP A 107 -7.84 1.95 -12.24
C TRP A 107 -7.68 3.44 -12.61
N ARG A 108 -7.87 3.80 -13.88
CA ARG A 108 -7.80 5.22 -14.32
C ARG A 108 -8.97 6.05 -13.79
N GLY A 109 -10.14 5.45 -13.61
CA GLY A 109 -11.33 6.11 -13.10
C GLY A 109 -11.35 6.29 -11.57
N LEU A 110 -10.54 5.53 -10.83
CA LEU A 110 -10.46 5.65 -9.37
C LEU A 110 -9.89 7.02 -8.94
N ARG A 111 -10.48 7.59 -7.88
CA ARG A 111 -9.94 8.79 -7.25
C ARG A 111 -8.55 8.48 -6.68
N GLY A 112 -7.53 9.15 -7.21
CA GLY A 112 -6.15 8.88 -6.86
C GLY A 112 -5.55 7.67 -7.58
N GLY A 113 -6.24 7.10 -8.57
CA GLY A 113 -5.70 6.14 -9.53
C GLY A 113 -5.03 6.83 -10.72
N GLY A 114 -4.95 6.11 -11.84
CA GLY A 114 -4.32 6.58 -13.08
C GLY A 114 -2.86 7.04 -12.89
N ASP A 115 -2.47 8.08 -13.63
CA ASP A 115 -1.11 8.63 -13.60
C ASP A 115 -0.76 9.27 -12.24
N ALA A 116 -1.75 9.89 -11.58
CA ALA A 116 -1.55 10.49 -10.27
C ALA A 116 -1.24 9.42 -9.22
N GLY A 117 -2.01 8.33 -9.22
CA GLY A 117 -1.77 7.17 -8.36
C GLY A 117 -0.44 6.51 -8.62
N ALA A 118 -0.08 6.33 -9.89
CA ALA A 118 1.22 5.76 -10.25
C ALA A 118 2.40 6.63 -9.78
N LYS A 119 2.32 7.95 -9.91
CA LYS A 119 3.31 8.90 -9.38
C LYS A 119 3.39 8.89 -7.85
N ALA A 120 2.24 8.82 -7.17
CA ALA A 120 2.18 8.72 -5.72
C ALA A 120 2.83 7.41 -5.23
N PHE A 121 2.52 6.30 -5.90
CA PHE A 121 3.11 4.99 -5.60
C PHE A 121 4.62 4.98 -5.84
N LYS A 122 5.10 5.50 -6.97
CA LYS A 122 6.53 5.66 -7.25
C LYS A 122 7.24 6.50 -6.17
N SER A 123 6.64 7.63 -5.78
CA SER A 123 7.17 8.48 -4.71
C SER A 123 7.25 7.73 -3.37
N HIS A 124 6.25 6.91 -3.06
CA HIS A 124 6.26 6.05 -1.87
C HIS A 124 7.39 5.01 -1.92
N CYS A 125 7.62 4.37 -3.07
CA CYS A 125 8.73 3.43 -3.26
C CYS A 125 10.10 4.09 -3.04
N VAL A 126 10.33 5.29 -3.60
CA VAL A 126 11.57 6.05 -3.40
C VAL A 126 11.78 6.40 -1.93
N LYS A 127 10.74 6.88 -1.23
CA LYS A 127 10.80 7.15 0.22
C LYS A 127 11.16 5.90 1.02
N THR A 128 10.54 4.77 0.70
CA THR A 128 10.77 3.51 1.43
C THR A 128 12.18 2.97 1.18
N GLN A 129 12.69 3.07 -0.04
CA GLN A 129 14.07 2.67 -0.36
C GLN A 129 15.11 3.50 0.40
N SER A 130 14.85 4.80 0.62
CA SER A 130 15.74 5.66 1.42
C SER A 130 15.79 5.31 2.91
N HIS A 131 14.82 4.53 3.42
CA HIS A 131 14.76 4.08 4.81
C HIS A 131 15.38 2.71 5.06
N ASN A 132 16.01 2.07 4.06
CA ASN A 132 16.82 0.88 4.33
C ASN A 132 18.08 1.32 5.11
N PRO A 133 18.29 0.87 6.37
CA PRO A 133 19.26 1.46 7.30
C PRO A 133 20.74 1.19 6.93
N SER A 134 21.03 0.66 5.75
CA SER A 134 22.39 0.34 5.31
C SER A 134 23.17 1.52 4.69
N SER A 135 22.55 2.68 4.48
CA SER A 135 23.26 3.89 4.00
C SER A 135 22.73 5.16 4.67
N ALA A 136 23.28 5.48 5.85
CA ALA A 136 23.10 6.76 6.50
C ALA A 136 23.86 7.86 5.73
N ALA A 137 23.20 8.53 4.78
CA ALA A 137 23.69 9.77 4.19
C ALA A 137 22.58 10.83 4.21
N ALA A 138 22.81 11.84 5.04
CA ALA A 138 22.07 13.09 5.26
C ALA A 138 20.96 13.44 4.24
N ALA A 139 19.71 13.26 4.66
CA ALA A 139 18.55 13.80 3.95
C ALA A 139 18.50 15.34 4.13
N LYS A 140 18.68 16.07 3.01
CA LYS A 140 18.40 17.50 2.93
C LYS A 140 16.89 17.71 2.95
N SER A 141 16.40 18.41 3.97
CA SER A 141 14.99 18.77 4.14
C SER A 141 14.55 19.74 3.04
N ASN A 142 13.72 19.28 2.10
CA ASN A 142 13.00 20.21 1.21
C ASN A 142 12.01 21.05 2.03
N PRO A 143 11.75 22.31 1.64
CA PRO A 143 10.81 23.19 2.34
C PRO A 143 9.39 22.62 2.20
N THR A 144 8.91 21.98 3.25
CA THR A 144 7.56 21.42 3.34
C THR A 144 6.53 22.54 3.48
N ASN A 145 5.52 22.48 2.63
CA ASN A 145 4.41 23.43 2.61
C ASN A 145 3.61 23.28 3.93
N ALA A 146 3.22 24.38 4.59
CA ALA A 146 2.60 24.31 5.93
C ALA A 146 1.32 23.43 5.97
N ARG A 147 0.63 23.28 4.83
CA ARG A 147 -0.53 22.40 4.70
C ARG A 147 -0.16 20.91 4.75
N THR A 148 0.99 20.52 4.20
CA THR A 148 1.47 19.13 4.27
C THR A 148 1.93 18.80 5.68
N VAL A 149 2.59 19.75 6.37
CA VAL A 149 3.02 19.54 7.78
C VAL A 149 1.85 19.17 8.69
N LYS A 150 0.68 19.79 8.51
CA LYS A 150 -0.51 19.44 9.30
C LYS A 150 -0.99 18.02 9.00
N SER A 151 -1.16 17.65 7.73
CA SER A 151 -1.61 16.30 7.37
C SER A 151 -0.63 15.24 7.85
N ASP A 152 0.66 15.47 7.65
CA ASP A 152 1.74 14.56 8.00
C ASP A 152 1.80 14.36 9.52
N LEU A 153 1.59 15.44 10.31
CA LEU A 153 1.49 15.35 11.76
C LEU A 153 0.29 14.53 12.23
N TYR A 154 -0.90 14.75 11.64
CA TYR A 154 -2.08 13.94 11.97
C TYR A 154 -1.86 12.46 11.66
N GLU A 155 -1.24 12.16 10.52
CA GLU A 155 -0.97 10.78 10.09
C GLU A 155 0.09 10.12 10.98
N ALA A 156 1.21 10.80 11.25
CA ALA A 156 2.29 10.31 12.11
C ALA A 156 1.79 10.01 13.52
N VAL A 157 1.00 10.90 14.12
CA VAL A 157 0.44 10.70 15.46
C VAL A 157 -0.59 9.56 15.48
N ARG A 158 -1.49 9.47 14.48
CA ARG A 158 -2.43 8.33 14.40
C ARG A 158 -1.70 7.01 14.24
N LYS A 159 -0.67 6.95 13.40
CA LYS A 159 0.17 5.76 13.23
C LYS A 159 0.84 5.37 14.55
N ALA A 160 1.48 6.32 15.23
CA ALA A 160 2.14 6.07 16.51
C ALA A 160 1.15 5.58 17.59
N LEU A 161 -0.04 6.18 17.66
CA LEU A 161 -1.10 5.77 18.59
C LEU A 161 -1.58 4.35 18.32
N ARG A 162 -1.91 4.03 17.07
CA ARG A 162 -2.43 2.71 16.67
C ARG A 162 -1.38 1.62 16.88
N THR A 163 -0.11 1.91 16.61
CA THR A 163 1.01 1.01 16.90
C THR A 163 1.16 0.76 18.40
N ALA A 164 1.10 1.81 19.23
CA ALA A 164 1.30 1.65 20.68
C ALA A 164 0.10 0.99 21.38
N SER A 165 -1.13 1.35 20.99
CA SER A 165 -2.36 0.78 21.55
C SER A 165 -2.66 -0.62 21.03
N GLY A 166 -2.32 -0.91 19.77
CA GLY A 166 -2.74 -2.14 19.07
C GLY A 166 -4.17 -2.06 18.52
N VAL A 167 -4.84 -0.90 18.61
CA VAL A 167 -6.22 -0.68 18.16
C VAL A 167 -6.20 0.07 16.83
N SER A 168 -6.67 -0.55 15.76
CA SER A 168 -6.56 -0.03 14.39
C SER A 168 -7.35 1.25 14.14
N ASN A 169 -8.46 1.45 14.85
CA ASN A 169 -9.33 2.62 14.76
C ASN A 169 -9.08 3.64 15.89
N ALA A 170 -8.03 3.49 16.70
CA ALA A 170 -7.74 4.44 17.78
C ALA A 170 -7.55 5.86 17.23
N GLU A 171 -8.19 6.82 17.89
CA GLU A 171 -8.10 8.24 17.59
C GLU A 171 -7.90 9.06 18.87
N MET A 172 -7.03 10.08 18.78
CA MET A 172 -6.70 10.96 19.89
C MET A 172 -7.50 12.26 19.80
N LYS A 173 -8.04 12.69 20.94
CA LYS A 173 -8.52 14.06 21.13
C LYS A 173 -7.36 14.93 21.64
N TRP A 174 -6.83 15.82 20.79
CA TRP A 174 -5.65 16.64 21.08
C TRP A 174 -5.80 17.54 22.31
N THR A 175 -7.02 17.99 22.59
CA THR A 175 -7.34 18.86 23.75
C THR A 175 -7.46 18.10 25.07
N ASN A 176 -7.60 16.78 25.03
CA ASN A 176 -7.71 15.96 26.24
C ASN A 176 -6.95 14.64 26.08
N PRO A 177 -5.61 14.67 26.23
CA PRO A 177 -4.78 13.48 26.13
C PRO A 177 -5.01 12.46 27.26
N SER A 178 -5.73 12.82 28.33
CA SER A 178 -6.05 11.86 29.40
C SER A 178 -7.02 10.76 28.95
N LEU A 179 -7.83 11.02 27.91
CA LEU A 179 -8.74 10.03 27.32
C LEU A 179 -8.03 8.88 26.61
N LEU A 180 -6.71 8.99 26.39
CA LEU A 180 -5.91 7.91 25.83
C LEU A 180 -5.83 6.69 26.75
N ASN A 181 -6.14 6.87 28.05
CA ASN A 181 -6.24 5.77 29.01
C ASN A 181 -7.28 4.71 28.60
N ILE A 182 -8.32 5.09 27.83
CA ILE A 182 -9.31 4.15 27.27
C ILE A 182 -8.63 3.10 26.37
N TYR A 183 -7.55 3.50 25.68
CA TYR A 183 -6.74 2.61 24.85
C TYR A 183 -5.53 2.01 25.60
N GLY A 184 -5.46 2.19 26.92
CA GLY A 184 -4.33 1.72 27.74
C GLY A 184 -3.00 2.37 27.40
N VAL A 185 -3.00 3.59 26.84
CA VAL A 185 -1.78 4.33 26.49
C VAL A 185 -1.81 5.76 27.04
N ARG A 186 -0.63 6.33 27.25
CA ARG A 186 -0.45 7.75 27.57
C ARG A 186 0.56 8.39 26.63
N LEU A 187 0.37 9.68 26.34
CA LEU A 187 1.31 10.46 25.54
C LEU A 187 2.43 10.99 26.44
N VAL A 188 3.69 10.77 26.05
CA VAL A 188 4.89 11.20 26.79
C VAL A 188 5.75 12.07 25.87
N GLY A 189 6.39 13.09 26.46
CA GLY A 189 7.34 13.95 25.75
C GLY A 189 6.70 15.10 24.96
N TRP A 190 5.49 15.53 25.36
CA TRP A 190 4.88 16.74 24.78
C TRP A 190 5.75 17.97 25.09
N PRO A 191 6.18 18.76 24.08
CA PRO A 191 7.02 19.93 24.32
C PRO A 191 6.33 20.97 25.21
N PRO A 192 6.96 21.46 26.29
CA PRO A 192 6.32 22.39 27.23
C PRO A 192 6.05 23.77 26.61
N SER A 193 6.70 24.11 25.50
CA SER A 193 6.50 25.36 24.75
C SER A 193 5.25 25.36 23.86
N ILE A 194 4.60 24.20 23.66
CA ILE A 194 3.47 24.05 22.74
C ILE A 194 2.20 23.73 23.52
N PRO A 195 1.11 24.50 23.36
CA PRO A 195 -0.14 24.23 24.07
C PRO A 195 -0.78 22.94 23.54
N SER A 196 -1.43 22.17 24.42
CA SER A 196 -2.17 20.95 24.08
C SER A 196 -3.49 21.27 23.38
N GLN A 197 -3.40 21.65 22.10
CA GLN A 197 -4.52 22.01 21.25
C GLN A 197 -4.47 21.26 19.91
N ASN A 198 -5.54 21.36 19.12
CA ASN A 198 -5.60 20.76 17.79
C ASN A 198 -4.52 21.37 16.86
N PRO A 199 -3.85 20.57 16.00
CA PRO A 199 -2.88 21.07 15.01
C PRO A 199 -3.42 22.18 14.10
N SER A 200 -4.74 22.25 13.93
CA SER A 200 -5.41 23.32 13.18
C SER A 200 -5.27 24.69 13.83
N SER A 201 -5.24 24.78 15.18
CA SER A 201 -5.10 26.04 15.94
C SER A 201 -3.65 26.44 16.23
N LEU A 202 -2.69 25.51 16.06
CA LEU A 202 -1.27 25.76 16.28
C LEU A 202 -0.61 26.51 15.10
N LYS A 203 0.48 27.24 15.41
CA LYS A 203 1.34 27.88 14.40
C LYS A 203 2.07 26.83 13.56
N ALA A 204 2.49 27.20 12.35
CA ALA A 204 3.21 26.29 11.44
C ALA A 204 4.50 25.73 12.09
N ASP A 205 5.28 26.57 12.76
CA ASP A 205 6.52 26.14 13.43
C ASP A 205 6.25 25.16 14.58
N GLN A 206 5.15 25.34 15.32
CA GLN A 206 4.74 24.42 16.39
C GLN A 206 4.34 23.07 15.82
N ASN A 207 3.58 23.04 14.73
CA ASN A 207 3.24 21.79 14.04
C ASN A 207 4.50 21.08 13.52
N LYS A 208 5.47 21.82 12.99
CA LYS A 208 6.75 21.26 12.55
C LYS A 208 7.55 20.67 13.72
N GLN A 209 7.64 21.38 14.85
CA GLN A 209 8.31 20.88 16.05
C GLN A 209 7.65 19.61 16.60
N LEU A 210 6.32 19.54 16.60
CA LEU A 210 5.60 18.32 17.00
C LEU A 210 5.89 17.16 16.04
N LEU A 211 5.87 17.41 14.72
CA LEU A 211 6.16 16.36 13.74
C LEU A 211 7.59 15.82 13.92
N GLU A 212 8.57 16.71 14.03
CA GLU A 212 9.95 16.32 14.32
C GLU A 212 10.09 15.55 15.64
N ALA A 213 9.33 15.92 16.67
CA ALA A 213 9.36 15.22 17.95
C ALA A 213 8.80 13.79 17.84
N VAL A 214 7.75 13.57 17.05
CA VAL A 214 7.22 12.23 16.77
C VAL A 214 8.22 11.40 15.96
N GLU A 215 8.80 11.99 14.91
CA GLU A 215 9.78 11.32 14.04
C GLU A 215 11.06 10.95 14.80
N LYS A 216 11.54 11.81 15.69
CA LYS A 216 12.70 11.56 16.57
C LYS A 216 12.37 10.62 17.73
N GLY A 217 11.09 10.29 17.94
CA GLY A 217 10.62 9.47 19.06
C GLY A 217 10.67 10.16 20.43
N THR A 218 10.92 11.47 20.49
CA THR A 218 10.86 12.22 21.75
C THR A 218 9.42 12.39 22.22
N LEU A 219 8.48 12.57 21.28
CA LEU A 219 7.04 12.50 21.52
C LEU A 219 6.51 11.13 21.10
N HIS A 220 6.09 10.31 22.04
CA HIS A 220 5.62 8.94 21.77
C HIS A 220 4.54 8.49 22.74
N PHE A 221 3.85 7.41 22.38
CA PHE A 221 2.83 6.79 23.22
C PHE A 221 3.43 5.61 23.98
N VAL A 222 3.17 5.56 25.29
CA VAL A 222 3.62 4.48 26.18
C VAL A 222 2.40 3.73 26.69
N ARG A 223 2.44 2.39 26.68
CA ARG A 223 1.39 1.58 27.30
C ARG A 223 1.39 1.80 28.81
N THR A 224 0.25 2.23 29.33
CA THR A 224 0.00 2.27 30.76
C THR A 224 -0.33 0.84 31.17
N ILE A 225 0.63 0.15 31.79
CA ILE A 225 0.34 -1.11 32.46
C ILE A 225 -0.59 -0.73 33.61
N LEU A 226 -1.88 -1.03 33.48
CA LEU A 226 -2.80 -1.00 34.61
C LEU A 226 -2.33 -2.10 35.57
N THR A 227 -1.41 -1.75 36.47
CA THR A 227 -1.22 -2.47 37.73
C THR A 227 -2.52 -2.30 38.51
N ASN A 228 -3.49 -3.18 38.25
CA ASN A 228 -4.57 -3.49 39.17
C ASN A 228 -3.94 -4.17 40.40
N GLU A 229 -3.28 -3.39 41.26
CA GLU A 229 -2.99 -3.83 42.62
C GLU A 229 -4.17 -3.42 43.50
N GLY A 230 -5.03 -4.40 43.80
CA GLY A 230 -5.81 -4.46 45.05
C GLY A 230 -7.13 -3.68 45.10
N GLU A 231 -8.20 -4.23 44.52
CA GLU A 231 -9.55 -4.06 45.09
C GLU A 231 -10.34 -5.37 44.90
N PRO A 232 -10.88 -6.00 45.98
CA PRO A 232 -11.57 -7.27 45.89
C PRO A 232 -12.88 -7.12 45.11
N ALA A 233 -13.08 -8.03 44.17
CA ALA A 233 -14.26 -8.10 43.32
C ALA A 233 -15.57 -8.02 44.12
N PRO A 234 -16.49 -7.07 43.82
CA PRO A 234 -17.88 -7.25 44.17
C PRO A 234 -18.49 -8.35 43.29
N PRO A 235 -19.50 -9.08 43.80
CA PRO A 235 -20.04 -10.26 43.15
C PRO A 235 -20.68 -9.89 41.82
N ALA A 236 -20.51 -10.80 40.86
CA ALA A 236 -20.96 -10.70 39.50
C ALA A 236 -22.49 -10.66 39.39
N GLU A 237 -23.08 -9.48 39.35
CA GLU A 237 -24.42 -9.25 38.78
C GLU A 237 -24.46 -7.85 38.17
N GLU A 238 -24.43 -7.77 36.84
CA GLU A 238 -25.39 -7.01 36.03
C GLU A 238 -24.98 -7.06 34.56
N GLN A 239 -25.87 -7.65 33.78
CA GLN A 239 -25.87 -7.63 32.32
C GLN A 239 -26.00 -6.18 31.86
N SER A 240 -24.89 -5.46 31.74
CA SER A 240 -24.91 -4.08 31.23
C SER A 240 -24.81 -4.06 29.72
N ASN A 241 -25.99 -4.15 29.12
CA ASN A 241 -26.46 -3.34 27.99
C ASN A 241 -25.48 -3.01 26.86
N PHE A 242 -25.39 -3.92 25.89
CA PHE A 242 -24.95 -3.64 24.51
C PHE A 242 -26.09 -3.08 23.64
N GLU A 243 -27.18 -2.56 24.23
CA GLU A 243 -28.34 -2.01 23.51
C GLU A 243 -28.09 -0.67 22.79
N TRP A 244 -26.95 0.01 23.01
CA TRP A 244 -26.63 1.22 22.25
C TRP A 244 -25.92 0.95 20.91
N ALA A 245 -25.50 -0.29 20.64
CA ALA A 245 -24.63 -0.64 19.51
C ALA A 245 -25.36 -1.26 18.31
N ILE A 246 -26.69 -1.28 18.31
CA ILE A 246 -27.51 -1.74 17.17
C ILE A 246 -28.50 -0.64 16.79
N GLU A 247 -28.02 0.39 16.11
CA GLU A 247 -28.89 1.20 15.24
C GLU A 247 -29.20 0.34 14.01
N TYR A 248 -30.39 -0.25 13.98
CA TYR A 248 -30.97 -0.73 12.73
C TYR A 248 -31.38 0.48 11.91
N ASP A 249 -30.70 0.71 10.78
CA ASP A 249 -31.20 1.54 9.69
C ASP A 249 -32.59 1.02 9.30
N ASP A 250 -33.63 1.79 9.62
CA ASP A 250 -35.02 1.57 9.23
C ASP A 250 -35.15 1.75 7.70
N PRO A 251 -35.44 0.71 6.92
CA PRO A 251 -35.68 0.83 5.49
C PRO A 251 -37.16 1.12 5.26
N SER A 252 -37.64 2.30 5.69
CA SER A 252 -39.00 2.73 5.37
C SER A 252 -39.15 4.25 5.25
N MET A 253 -38.47 4.86 4.28
CA MET A 253 -39.03 6.05 3.60
C MET A 253 -38.91 5.95 2.09
N SER A 254 -40.10 6.00 1.50
CA SER A 254 -40.51 5.83 0.11
C SER A 254 -39.81 6.75 -0.91
N PRO A 255 -39.89 6.38 -2.20
CA PRO A 255 -39.38 7.18 -3.31
C PRO A 255 -40.28 8.41 -3.54
N ASN A 256 -39.70 9.60 -3.50
CA ASN A 256 -40.27 10.79 -4.08
C ASN A 256 -39.12 11.69 -4.54
N ASP A 257 -38.85 11.67 -5.85
CA ASP A 257 -38.29 12.82 -6.55
C ASP A 257 -38.86 12.80 -7.97
N GLU A 258 -40.10 13.25 -8.06
CA GLU A 258 -40.63 13.88 -9.26
C GLU A 258 -39.92 15.22 -9.50
N ASP A 259 -39.66 15.49 -10.78
CA ASP A 259 -39.63 16.80 -11.40
C ASP A 259 -38.84 17.92 -10.71
N ARG A 260 -37.57 18.07 -11.14
CA ARG A 260 -36.93 19.39 -11.21
C ARG A 260 -36.60 19.79 -12.65
N PRO A 261 -37.29 20.81 -13.21
CA PRO A 261 -37.01 21.34 -14.53
C PRO A 261 -35.67 22.10 -14.55
N GLY A 262 -34.86 21.82 -15.58
CA GLY A 262 -33.54 22.40 -15.78
C GLY A 262 -33.56 23.92 -16.08
N PRO A 263 -32.52 24.68 -15.69
CA PRO A 263 -32.45 26.10 -15.97
C PRO A 263 -32.11 26.40 -17.44
N ALA A 264 -32.86 27.36 -17.97
CA ALA A 264 -32.84 27.83 -19.35
C ALA A 264 -31.50 28.44 -19.80
N LYS A 265 -31.17 28.17 -21.08
CA LYS A 265 -30.10 28.81 -21.84
C LYS A 265 -30.32 30.33 -21.92
N ARG A 266 -29.39 31.12 -21.41
CA ARG A 266 -29.30 32.57 -21.69
C ARG A 266 -28.48 32.79 -22.95
N ALA A 267 -29.12 33.36 -23.97
CA ALA A 267 -28.47 33.90 -25.16
C ALA A 267 -27.65 35.16 -24.81
N ARG A 268 -26.48 35.31 -25.44
CA ARG A 268 -25.72 36.55 -25.48
C ARG A 268 -26.25 37.42 -26.64
N PRO A 269 -26.46 38.73 -26.46
CA PRO A 269 -26.51 39.66 -27.57
C PRO A 269 -25.10 40.16 -27.93
N ASP A 270 -24.85 40.24 -29.23
CA ASP A 270 -23.69 40.87 -29.84
C ASP A 270 -23.73 42.40 -29.64
N SER A 271 -22.58 42.99 -29.29
CA SER A 271 -22.18 44.37 -29.61
C SER A 271 -20.68 44.48 -29.45
#